data_AF-A0A851AVE2-F1
#
_entry.id   AF-A0A851AVE2-F1
#
_cell.length_a   1.000
_cell.length_b   1.000
_cell.length_c   1.000
_cell.angle_alpha   90.00
_cell.angle_beta   90.00
_cell.angle_gamma   90.00
#
_symmetry.space_group_name_H-M   'P 1'
#
loop_
_entity.id
_entity.type
_entity.pdbx_description
1 polymer ?
#
loop_
_entity_poly.entity_id
_entity_poly.type
_entity_poly.pdbx_seq_one_letter_code
_entity_poly.pdbx_strand_id
1 'polypeptide(L)'
;FRFGRRFESPLLWQSIIMIITMLLMLKLCTEVRVSNELNVKRRSFAAADSKDEEIKAPPKRSYLDFDLNYFWHWSKFTDYVQCVLTFTGVTGYITYLWLDSSLFVETLGFLAVFTEAMLGVPQLYRNYQNKSTEGMSIKMVLMWTSGDTFKTVYFILNQAPFQFSICGLLQVFVDIAILLQVYLYSHYPQKPVSHTAHPASTKAL
;
A
#
# COMPACT_ATOMS: atom_id res chain seq x y z
N PHE A 1 -6.84 33.89 18.60
CA PHE A 1 -7.00 32.64 17.84
C PHE A 1 -6.50 32.83 16.41
N ARG A 2 -5.19 32.79 16.24
CA ARG A 2 -4.51 32.98 14.96
C ARG A 2 -3.90 31.62 14.62
N PHE A 3 -4.73 30.74 14.04
CA PHE A 3 -4.30 29.41 13.62
C PHE A 3 -3.08 29.55 12.70
N GLY A 4 -2.04 28.78 12.98
CA GLY A 4 -0.79 28.73 12.21
C GLY A 4 -1.05 28.62 10.71
N ARG A 5 -0.08 29.10 9.90
CA ARG A 5 -0.13 29.17 8.43
C ARG A 5 -1.09 28.14 7.85
N ARG A 6 -2.13 28.61 7.14
CA ARG A 6 -3.09 27.74 6.44
C ARG A 6 -2.29 26.70 5.66
N PHE A 7 -2.35 25.46 6.12
CA PHE A 7 -1.83 24.33 5.38
C PHE A 7 -2.51 24.32 4.02
N GLU A 8 -1.76 24.04 2.95
CA GLU A 8 -2.28 24.18 1.59
C GLU A 8 -3.46 23.24 1.37
N SER A 9 -4.65 23.80 1.13
CA SER A 9 -5.90 23.07 0.87
C SER A 9 -5.77 21.89 -0.11
N PRO A 10 -4.96 21.94 -1.19
CA PRO A 10 -4.82 20.78 -2.07
C PRO A 10 -4.15 19.57 -1.43
N LEU A 11 -3.16 19.75 -0.53
CA LEU A 11 -2.54 18.62 0.18
C LEU A 11 -3.54 17.94 1.12
N LEU A 12 -4.41 18.75 1.74
CA LEU A 12 -5.48 18.25 2.59
C LEU A 12 -6.44 17.39 1.77
N TRP A 13 -6.90 17.88 0.62
CA TRP A 13 -7.75 17.09 -0.28
C TRP A 13 -7.06 15.84 -0.82
N GLN A 14 -5.77 15.90 -1.18
CA GLN A 14 -4.98 14.75 -1.59
C GLN A 14 -5.00 13.66 -0.51
N SER A 15 -4.71 14.04 0.74
CA SER A 15 -4.66 13.09 1.86
C SER A 15 -6.02 12.44 2.13
N ILE A 16 -7.11 13.21 2.08
CA ILE A 16 -8.48 12.68 2.25
C ILE A 16 -8.80 11.65 1.17
N ILE A 17 -8.55 12.00 -0.10
CA ILE A 17 -8.82 11.11 -1.23
C ILE A 17 -7.97 9.84 -1.11
N MET A 18 -6.69 9.96 -0.76
CA MET A 18 -5.79 8.82 -0.57
C MET A 18 -6.25 7.89 0.56
N ILE A 19 -6.72 8.43 1.68
CA ILE A 19 -7.23 7.62 2.79
C ILE A 19 -8.47 6.84 2.35
N ILE A 20 -9.41 7.50 1.66
CA ILE A 20 -10.63 6.85 1.17
C ILE A 20 -10.29 5.73 0.20
N THR A 21 -9.40 5.96 -0.76
CA THR A 21 -9.02 4.94 -1.76
C THR A 21 -8.30 3.77 -1.11
N MET A 22 -7.41 3.99 -0.15
CA MET A 22 -6.75 2.92 0.60
C MET A 22 -7.74 2.09 1.41
N LEU A 23 -8.76 2.72 2.02
CA LEU A 23 -9.83 1.99 2.73
C LEU A 23 -10.68 1.15 1.78
N LEU A 24 -11.00 1.67 0.59
CA LEU A 24 -11.74 0.92 -0.45
C LEU A 24 -10.91 -0.26 -0.99
N MET A 25 -9.63 -0.04 -1.30
CA MET A 25 -8.73 -1.11 -1.72
C MET A 25 -8.66 -2.19 -0.66
N LEU A 26 -8.52 -1.82 0.61
CA LEU A 26 -8.48 -2.78 1.70
C LEU A 26 -9.80 -3.55 1.83
N LYS A 27 -10.96 -2.88 1.73
CA LYS A 27 -12.26 -3.54 1.69
C LYS A 27 -12.29 -4.61 0.62
N LEU A 28 -11.93 -4.25 -0.62
CA LEU A 28 -11.91 -5.17 -1.75
C LEU A 28 -10.94 -6.33 -1.53
N CYS A 29 -9.70 -6.06 -1.08
CA CYS A 29 -8.72 -7.10 -0.78
C CYS A 29 -9.22 -8.06 0.31
N THR A 30 -9.87 -7.54 1.35
CA THR A 30 -10.43 -8.39 2.41
C THR A 30 -11.61 -9.22 1.91
N GLU A 31 -12.51 -8.65 1.10
CA GLU A 31 -13.64 -9.39 0.52
C GLU A 31 -13.18 -10.47 -0.46
N VAL A 32 -12.21 -10.17 -1.33
CA VAL A 32 -11.60 -11.14 -2.23
C VAL A 32 -10.88 -12.23 -1.46
N ARG A 33 -10.11 -11.88 -0.41
CA ARG A 33 -9.43 -12.87 0.43
C ARG A 33 -10.43 -13.78 1.12
N VAL A 34 -11.46 -13.22 1.76
CA VAL A 34 -12.52 -14.01 2.43
C VAL A 34 -13.25 -14.90 1.41
N SER A 35 -13.55 -14.39 0.23
CA SER A 35 -14.15 -15.17 -0.86
C SER A 35 -13.25 -16.33 -1.30
N ASN A 36 -11.94 -16.10 -1.43
CA ASN A 36 -10.96 -17.14 -1.74
C ASN A 36 -10.83 -18.18 -0.62
N GLU A 37 -10.75 -17.76 0.64
CA GLU A 37 -10.73 -18.67 1.79
C GLU A 37 -12.00 -19.54 1.84
N LEU A 38 -13.17 -18.95 1.60
CA LEU A 38 -14.44 -19.70 1.51
C LEU A 38 -14.46 -20.67 0.33
N ASN A 39 -13.90 -20.30 -0.83
CA ASN A 39 -13.79 -21.18 -1.99
C ASN A 39 -12.82 -22.35 -1.75
N VAL A 40 -11.67 -22.09 -1.14
CA VAL A 40 -10.70 -23.13 -0.74
C VAL A 40 -11.33 -24.05 0.30
N LYS A 41 -12.02 -23.50 1.31
CA LYS A 41 -12.70 -24.28 2.34
C LYS A 41 -13.83 -25.13 1.75
N ARG A 42 -14.63 -24.58 0.83
CA ARG A 42 -15.67 -25.34 0.08
C ARG A 42 -15.06 -26.48 -0.72
N ARG A 43 -13.93 -26.26 -1.40
CA ARG A 43 -13.19 -27.32 -2.11
C ARG A 43 -12.65 -28.39 -1.16
N SER A 44 -12.14 -27.98 0.01
CA SER A 44 -11.69 -28.93 1.03
C SER A 44 -12.84 -29.73 1.66
N PHE A 45 -14.02 -29.13 1.87
CA PHE A 45 -15.20 -29.85 2.34
C PHE A 45 -15.77 -30.79 1.28
N ALA A 46 -15.81 -30.39 0.01
CA ALA A 46 -16.19 -31.28 -1.09
C ALA A 46 -15.21 -32.45 -1.27
N ALA A 47 -13.93 -32.27 -0.92
CA ALA A 47 -12.95 -33.35 -0.86
C ALA A 47 -13.06 -34.19 0.43
N ALA A 48 -13.47 -33.58 1.55
CA ALA A 48 -13.66 -34.24 2.85
C ALA A 48 -15.02 -34.96 2.97
N ASP A 49 -15.99 -34.70 2.08
CA ASP A 49 -17.23 -35.50 1.93
C ASP A 49 -16.95 -36.96 1.50
N SER A 50 -15.67 -37.32 1.30
CA SER A 50 -15.20 -38.70 1.14
C SER A 50 -14.66 -39.35 2.42
N LYS A 51 -14.51 -38.61 3.54
CA LYS A 51 -14.04 -39.13 4.83
C LYS A 51 -14.66 -38.37 6.01
N ASP A 52 -15.56 -39.04 6.73
CA ASP A 52 -16.02 -38.63 8.06
C ASP A 52 -14.84 -38.45 9.02
N GLU A 53 -14.51 -37.20 9.38
CA GLU A 53 -13.81 -36.89 10.65
C GLU A 53 -14.26 -35.54 11.22
N GLU A 54 -14.92 -35.67 12.39
CA GLU A 54 -15.10 -34.75 13.51
C GLU A 54 -14.77 -33.24 13.31
N ILE A 55 -15.84 -32.43 13.23
CA ILE A 55 -15.78 -30.97 13.27
C ILE A 55 -15.38 -30.50 14.68
N LYS A 56 -14.09 -30.25 14.90
CA LYS A 56 -13.62 -29.50 16.07
C LYS A 56 -13.74 -28.01 15.79
N ALA A 57 -14.71 -27.35 16.44
CA ALA A 57 -14.96 -25.92 16.31
C ALA A 57 -13.69 -25.09 16.62
N PRO A 58 -13.36 -24.05 15.82
CA PRO A 58 -12.22 -23.19 16.11
C PRO A 58 -12.49 -22.40 17.40
N PRO A 59 -11.47 -22.21 18.28
CA PRO A 59 -11.66 -21.58 19.57
C PRO A 59 -12.05 -20.11 19.40
N LYS A 60 -13.03 -19.66 20.20
CA LYS A 60 -13.36 -18.24 20.37
C LYS A 60 -12.12 -17.56 20.97
N ARG A 61 -11.32 -16.89 20.13
CA ARG A 61 -10.13 -16.17 20.58
C ARG A 61 -10.53 -14.91 21.33
N SER A 62 -9.92 -14.74 22.49
CA SER A 62 -10.08 -13.62 23.41
C SER A 62 -9.49 -12.34 22.80
N TYR A 63 -10.13 -11.20 23.07
CA TYR A 63 -9.74 -9.87 22.56
C TYR A 63 -8.39 -9.33 23.08
N LEU A 64 -7.67 -10.10 23.92
CA LEU A 64 -6.48 -9.67 24.64
C LEU A 64 -5.26 -10.60 24.47
N ASP A 65 -5.18 -11.38 23.39
CA ASP A 65 -3.89 -12.00 22.99
C ASP A 65 -3.07 -10.98 22.19
N PHE A 66 -2.24 -10.21 22.89
CA PHE A 66 -1.21 -9.34 22.30
C PHE A 66 0.00 -10.16 21.83
N ASP A 67 -0.26 -11.10 20.93
CA ASP A 67 0.80 -11.91 20.34
C ASP A 67 1.32 -11.17 19.09
N LEU A 68 2.51 -10.55 19.20
CA LEU A 68 3.09 -9.66 18.18
C LEU A 68 3.24 -10.35 16.81
N ASN A 69 3.39 -11.68 16.78
CA ASN A 69 3.45 -12.48 15.55
C ASN A 69 2.08 -12.59 14.83
N TYR A 70 0.96 -12.43 15.56
CA TYR A 70 -0.39 -12.44 15.00
C TYR A 70 -0.99 -11.04 14.85
N PHE A 71 -0.30 -10.00 15.37
CA PHE A 71 -0.73 -8.61 15.30
C PHE A 71 -1.10 -8.19 13.88
N TRP A 72 -0.33 -8.61 12.86
CA TRP A 72 -0.58 -8.30 11.46
C TRP A 72 -1.52 -9.27 10.72
N HIS A 73 -2.05 -10.29 11.40
CA HIS A 73 -2.91 -11.32 10.80
C HIS A 73 -4.40 -10.99 11.00
N TRP A 74 -4.80 -9.76 10.66
CA TRP A 74 -6.16 -9.24 10.82
C TRP A 74 -7.19 -10.13 10.11
N SER A 75 -8.02 -10.82 10.88
CA SER A 75 -9.04 -11.75 10.37
C SER A 75 -10.33 -11.05 9.91
N LYS A 76 -10.57 -9.85 10.43
CA LYS A 76 -11.76 -9.02 10.13
C LYS A 76 -11.31 -7.61 9.78
N PHE A 77 -11.93 -7.05 8.73
CA PHE A 77 -11.71 -5.67 8.31
C PHE A 77 -12.02 -4.65 9.42
N THR A 78 -13.01 -4.94 10.28
CA THR A 78 -13.42 -4.07 11.39
C THR A 78 -12.29 -3.85 12.40
N ASP A 79 -11.51 -4.89 12.71
CA ASP A 79 -10.42 -4.81 13.69
C ASP A 79 -9.29 -3.90 13.18
N TYR A 80 -9.01 -3.97 11.87
CA TYR A 80 -8.07 -3.08 11.20
C TYR A 80 -8.53 -1.61 11.28
N VAL A 81 -9.78 -1.32 10.92
CA VAL A 81 -10.31 0.05 10.95
C VAL A 81 -10.29 0.62 12.37
N GLN A 82 -10.67 -0.19 13.36
CA GLN A 82 -10.64 0.25 14.76
C GLN A 82 -9.21 0.55 15.24
N CYS A 83 -8.22 -0.26 14.84
CA CYS A 83 -6.81 0.01 15.13
C CYS A 83 -6.34 1.31 14.49
N VAL A 84 -6.63 1.52 13.20
CA VAL A 84 -6.23 2.73 12.47
C VAL A 84 -6.90 3.97 13.06
N LEU A 85 -8.20 3.91 13.38
CA LEU A 85 -8.92 5.02 14.02
C LEU A 85 -8.34 5.35 15.40
N THR A 86 -8.03 4.34 16.21
CA THR A 86 -7.43 4.54 17.54
C THR A 86 -6.04 5.16 17.41
N PHE A 87 -5.19 4.65 16.52
CA PHE A 87 -3.87 5.20 16.25
C PHE A 87 -3.93 6.66 15.76
N THR A 88 -4.88 6.95 14.85
CA THR A 88 -5.10 8.30 14.30
C THR A 88 -5.58 9.26 15.38
N GLY A 89 -6.51 8.82 16.23
CA GLY A 89 -7.02 9.60 17.36
C GLY A 89 -5.93 9.93 18.37
N VAL A 90 -5.12 8.96 18.77
CA VAL A 90 -3.99 9.16 19.70
C VAL A 90 -2.95 10.10 19.09
N THR A 91 -2.53 9.85 17.84
CA THR A 91 -1.55 10.69 17.14
C THR A 91 -2.07 12.12 16.95
N GLY A 92 -3.35 12.28 16.60
CA GLY A 92 -4.00 13.59 16.48
C GLY A 92 -4.09 14.33 17.81
N TYR A 93 -4.39 13.62 18.91
CA TYR A 93 -4.41 14.20 20.26
C TYR A 93 -3.02 14.68 20.70
N ILE A 94 -1.99 13.87 20.49
CA ILE A 94 -0.59 14.24 20.74
C ILE A 94 -0.19 15.46 19.90
N THR A 95 -0.60 15.47 18.63
CA THR A 95 -0.31 16.59 17.72
C THR A 95 -1.00 17.87 18.17
N TYR A 96 -2.22 17.78 18.71
CA TYR A 96 -2.94 18.91 19.26
C TYR A 96 -2.24 19.52 20.49
N LEU A 97 -1.69 18.68 21.38
CA LEU A 97 -0.97 19.14 22.57
C LEU A 97 0.34 19.87 22.23
N TRP A 98 1.04 19.49 21.16
CA TRP A 98 2.32 20.08 20.74
C TRP A 98 2.22 21.01 19.52
N LEU A 99 1.02 21.47 19.19
CA LEU A 99 0.78 22.29 18.00
C LEU A 99 1.48 23.65 18.04
N ASP A 100 1.72 24.19 19.24
CA ASP A 100 2.44 25.46 19.43
C ASP A 100 3.95 25.34 19.17
N SER A 101 4.51 24.13 19.11
CA SER A 101 5.93 23.92 18.84
C SER A 101 6.21 23.85 17.34
N SER A 102 6.89 24.86 16.80
CA SER A 102 7.27 24.91 15.38
C SER A 102 8.16 23.73 14.96
N LEU A 103 9.10 23.35 15.83
CA LEU A 103 10.01 22.22 15.57
C LEU A 103 9.25 20.90 15.42
N PHE A 104 8.21 20.68 16.22
CA PHE A 104 7.40 19.48 16.16
C PHE A 104 6.61 19.40 14.85
N VAL A 105 5.97 20.51 14.45
CA VAL A 105 5.20 20.61 13.21
C VAL A 105 6.09 20.45 11.97
N GLU A 106 7.28 21.08 11.96
CA GLU A 106 8.25 20.97 10.86
C GLU A 106 8.80 19.53 10.75
N THR A 107 9.14 18.91 11.87
CA THR A 107 9.65 17.53 11.89
C THR A 107 8.60 16.54 11.42
N LEU A 108 7.34 16.69 11.87
CA LEU A 108 6.23 15.88 11.38
C LEU A 108 6.01 16.04 9.88
N GLY A 109 6.04 17.28 9.38
CA GLY A 109 5.92 17.57 7.95
C GLY A 109 7.05 16.93 7.13
N PHE A 110 8.30 17.05 7.59
CA PHE A 110 9.45 16.41 6.97
C PHE A 110 9.31 14.89 6.96
N LEU A 111 8.99 14.26 8.09
CA LEU A 111 8.82 12.81 8.20
C LEU A 111 7.71 12.28 7.29
N ALA A 112 6.60 13.02 7.18
CA ALA A 112 5.49 12.65 6.31
C ALA A 112 5.92 12.60 4.84
N VAL A 113 6.53 13.67 4.33
CA VAL A 113 6.95 13.75 2.91
C VAL A 113 8.15 12.86 2.63
N PHE A 114 9.04 12.68 3.61
CA PHE A 114 10.14 11.72 3.50
C PHE A 114 9.63 10.29 3.38
N THR A 115 8.65 9.90 4.21
CA THR A 115 8.02 8.58 4.13
C THR A 115 7.37 8.38 2.77
N GLU A 116 6.67 9.39 2.25
CA GLU A 116 6.06 9.37 0.92
C GLU A 116 7.11 9.15 -0.18
N ALA A 117 8.22 9.90 -0.16
CA ALA A 117 9.30 9.75 -1.13
C ALA A 117 9.98 8.37 -1.09
N MET A 118 10.04 7.74 0.09
CA MET A 118 10.59 6.40 0.26
C MET A 118 9.68 5.28 -0.24
N LEU A 119 8.38 5.53 -0.49
CA LEU A 119 7.45 4.49 -0.98
C LEU A 119 7.83 3.95 -2.37
N GLY A 120 8.45 4.76 -3.22
CA GLY A 120 8.90 4.34 -4.55
C GLY A 120 10.15 3.45 -4.53
N VAL A 121 10.99 3.55 -3.49
CA VAL A 121 12.30 2.87 -3.44
C VAL A 121 12.19 1.34 -3.40
N PRO A 122 11.31 0.72 -2.58
CA PRO A 122 11.12 -0.73 -2.62
C PRO A 122 10.66 -1.24 -3.98
N GLN A 123 9.83 -0.47 -4.68
CA GLN A 123 9.36 -0.83 -6.01
C GLN A 123 10.50 -0.76 -7.04
N LEU A 124 11.32 0.29 -7.00
CA LEU A 124 12.53 0.43 -7.81
C LEU A 124 13.51 -0.74 -7.59
N TYR A 125 13.68 -1.14 -6.34
CA TYR A 125 14.56 -2.24 -5.96
C TYR A 125 14.05 -3.60 -6.47
N ARG A 126 12.75 -3.88 -6.32
CA ARG A 126 12.14 -5.13 -6.80
C ARG A 126 12.19 -5.23 -8.31
N ASN A 127 11.92 -4.14 -9.02
CA ASN A 127 12.05 -4.08 -10.48
C ASN A 127 13.50 -4.37 -10.92
N TYR A 128 14.48 -3.81 -10.22
CA TYR A 128 15.90 -4.06 -10.50
C TYR A 128 16.30 -5.53 -10.26
N GLN A 129 15.88 -6.11 -9.13
CA GLN A 129 16.13 -7.52 -8.79
C GLN A 129 15.50 -8.48 -9.81
N ASN A 130 14.22 -8.27 -10.12
CA ASN A 130 13.48 -9.18 -10.99
C ASN A 130 13.80 -9.00 -12.48
N LYS A 131 14.43 -7.87 -12.86
CA LYS A 131 14.68 -7.45 -14.26
C LYS A 131 13.43 -7.56 -15.15
N SER A 132 12.26 -7.43 -14.54
CA SER A 132 10.95 -7.56 -15.17
C SER A 132 10.00 -6.63 -14.44
N THR A 133 9.14 -5.97 -15.20
CA THR A 133 8.05 -5.12 -14.71
C THR A 133 6.69 -5.83 -14.78
N GLU A 134 6.70 -7.16 -14.78
CA GLU A 134 5.47 -7.97 -14.73
C GLU A 134 4.62 -7.61 -13.50
N GLY A 135 3.37 -7.21 -13.74
CA GLY A 135 2.43 -6.76 -12.71
C GLY A 135 2.39 -5.24 -12.48
N MET A 136 3.26 -4.45 -13.11
CA MET A 136 3.25 -2.99 -13.01
C MET A 136 2.55 -2.35 -14.22
N SER A 137 1.49 -1.57 -13.97
CA SER A 137 0.78 -0.85 -15.03
C SER A 137 1.52 0.41 -15.45
N ILE A 138 1.95 0.49 -16.71
CA ILE A 138 2.65 1.68 -17.28
C ILE A 138 1.82 2.95 -17.09
N LYS A 139 0.50 2.86 -17.28
CA LYS A 139 -0.44 3.98 -17.11
C LYS A 139 -0.47 4.49 -15.67
N MET A 140 -0.38 3.58 -14.70
CA MET A 140 -0.33 3.93 -13.28
C MET A 140 0.96 4.69 -12.96
N VAL A 141 2.11 4.20 -13.43
CA VAL A 141 3.42 4.85 -13.20
C VAL A 141 3.45 6.24 -13.82
N LEU A 142 2.97 6.40 -15.06
CA LEU A 142 2.86 7.72 -15.70
C LEU A 142 1.98 8.69 -14.91
N MET A 143 0.86 8.21 -14.36
CA MET A 143 -0.03 9.02 -13.56
C MET A 143 0.64 9.46 -12.25
N TRP A 144 1.37 8.56 -11.58
CA TRP A 144 2.17 8.88 -10.39
C TRP A 144 3.23 9.93 -10.68
N THR A 145 4.08 9.71 -11.68
CA THR A 145 5.11 10.67 -12.08
C THR A 145 4.51 12.04 -12.40
N SER A 146 3.36 12.07 -13.08
CA SER A 146 2.68 13.34 -13.39
C SER A 146 2.20 14.04 -12.12
N GLY A 147 1.58 13.31 -11.18
CA GLY A 147 1.08 13.85 -9.92
C GLY A 147 2.20 14.44 -9.07
N ASP A 148 3.31 13.73 -8.97
CA ASP A 148 4.45 14.12 -8.15
C ASP A 148 5.23 15.29 -8.78
N THR A 149 5.28 15.35 -10.11
CA THR A 149 5.78 16.52 -10.83
C THR A 149 4.92 17.76 -10.55
N PHE A 150 3.60 17.65 -10.67
CA PHE A 150 2.68 18.76 -10.40
C PHE A 150 2.75 19.23 -8.95
N LYS A 151 2.82 18.29 -8.00
CA LYS A 151 2.95 18.59 -6.56
C LYS A 151 4.26 19.33 -6.26
N THR A 152 5.36 18.89 -6.85
CA THR A 152 6.67 19.54 -6.67
C THR A 152 6.69 20.94 -7.28
N VAL A 153 6.14 21.13 -8.49
CA VAL A 153 5.99 22.46 -9.11
C VAL A 153 5.15 23.38 -8.22
N TYR A 154 4.05 22.86 -7.67
CA TYR A 154 3.18 23.61 -6.76
C TYR A 154 3.94 24.12 -5.51
N PHE A 155 4.77 23.27 -4.89
CA PHE A 155 5.59 23.68 -3.75
C PHE A 155 6.64 24.74 -4.09
N ILE A 156 7.24 24.66 -5.28
CA ILE A 156 8.22 25.64 -5.75
C ILE A 156 7.54 27.00 -5.99
N LEU A 157 6.36 27.00 -6.63
CA LEU A 157 5.62 28.22 -6.93
C LEU A 157 5.10 28.93 -5.68
N ASN A 158 4.63 28.17 -4.68
CA ASN A 158 4.11 28.75 -3.44
C ASN A 158 5.18 29.06 -2.39
N GLN A 159 6.46 28.93 -2.72
CA GLN A 159 7.58 29.18 -1.79
C GLN A 159 7.41 28.37 -0.48
N ALA A 160 6.99 27.12 -0.61
CA ALA A 160 6.88 26.19 0.51
C ALA A 160 8.26 26.00 1.18
N PRO A 161 8.31 25.61 2.47
CA PRO A 161 9.58 25.38 3.16
C PRO A 161 10.49 24.43 2.37
N PHE A 162 11.80 24.70 2.40
CA PHE A 162 12.80 24.02 1.56
C PHE A 162 12.77 22.48 1.69
N GLN A 163 12.36 21.96 2.86
CA GLN A 163 12.16 20.54 3.13
C GLN A 163 11.17 19.87 2.15
N PHE A 164 10.04 20.53 1.86
CA PHE A 164 9.01 20.01 0.94
C PHE A 164 9.51 19.99 -0.50
N SER A 165 10.31 20.99 -0.88
CA SER A 165 10.89 21.09 -2.22
C SER A 165 11.94 19.98 -2.46
N ILE A 166 12.88 19.78 -1.53
CA ILE A 166 13.88 18.71 -1.66
C ILE A 166 13.22 17.33 -1.72
N CYS A 167 12.28 17.04 -0.81
CA CYS A 167 11.65 15.73 -0.78
C CYS A 167 10.78 15.50 -2.03
N GLY A 168 10.08 16.53 -2.52
CA GLY A 168 9.33 16.45 -3.78
C GLY A 168 10.22 16.18 -5.00
N LEU A 169 11.36 16.87 -5.09
CA LEU A 169 12.34 16.61 -6.15
C LEU A 169 12.90 15.18 -6.09
N LEU A 170 13.17 14.67 -4.88
CA LEU A 170 13.62 13.29 -4.68
C LEU A 170 12.54 12.29 -5.12
N GLN A 171 11.27 12.55 -4.82
CA GLN A 171 10.15 11.72 -5.25
C GLN A 171 10.04 11.65 -6.78
N VAL A 172 10.05 12.81 -7.45
CA VAL A 172 10.05 12.89 -8.93
C VAL A 172 11.23 12.14 -9.53
N PHE A 173 12.42 12.24 -8.92
CA PHE A 173 13.59 11.49 -9.37
C PHE A 173 13.40 9.98 -9.26
N VAL A 174 12.87 9.48 -8.15
CA VAL A 174 12.57 8.05 -7.96
C VAL A 174 11.53 7.58 -8.98
N ASP A 175 10.49 8.37 -9.25
CA ASP A 175 9.46 8.01 -10.23
C ASP A 175 10.01 7.95 -11.65
N ILE A 176 10.86 8.90 -12.04
CA ILE A 176 11.53 8.87 -13.36
C ILE A 176 12.42 7.63 -13.47
N ALA A 177 13.13 7.25 -12.40
CA ALA A 177 13.94 6.03 -12.39
C ALA A 177 13.08 4.76 -12.58
N ILE A 178 11.90 4.70 -11.94
CA ILE A 178 10.94 3.61 -12.15
C ILE A 178 10.39 3.62 -13.58
N LEU A 179 10.02 4.79 -14.11
CA LEU A 179 9.53 4.93 -15.48
C LEU A 179 10.58 4.47 -16.49
N LEU A 180 11.85 4.82 -16.28
CA LEU A 180 12.97 4.38 -17.10
C LEU A 180 13.13 2.85 -17.05
N GLN A 181 13.05 2.24 -15.87
CA GLN A 181 13.08 0.77 -15.75
C GLN A 181 11.93 0.12 -16.50
N VAL A 182 10.72 0.67 -16.40
CA VAL A 182 9.54 0.18 -17.15
C VAL A 182 9.78 0.28 -18.66
N TYR A 183 10.30 1.40 -19.15
CA TYR A 183 10.59 1.59 -20.57
C TYR A 183 11.65 0.61 -21.07
N LEU A 184 12.75 0.45 -20.33
CA LEU A 184 13.83 -0.47 -20.68
C LEU A 184 13.35 -1.92 -20.68
N TYR A 185 12.72 -2.39 -19.59
CA TYR A 185 12.27 -3.78 -19.50
C TYR A 185 11.06 -4.10 -20.39
N SER A 186 10.25 -3.11 -20.76
CA SER A 186 9.19 -3.30 -21.78
C SER A 186 9.77 -3.46 -23.19
N HIS A 187 10.95 -2.91 -23.47
CA HIS A 187 11.60 -3.00 -24.78
C HIS A 187 12.38 -4.31 -24.97
N TYR A 188 12.73 -5.00 -23.87
CA TYR A 188 13.26 -6.37 -23.90
C TYR A 188 12.11 -7.35 -23.64
N PRO A 189 11.39 -7.82 -24.68
CA PRO A 189 10.34 -8.82 -24.48
C PRO A 189 10.93 -10.04 -23.78
N GLN A 190 10.44 -10.32 -22.57
CA GLN A 190 10.62 -11.62 -21.93
C GLN A 190 10.13 -12.66 -22.93
N LYS A 191 11.03 -13.56 -23.37
CA LYS A 191 10.63 -14.73 -24.14
C LYS A 191 9.46 -15.38 -23.39
N PRO A 192 8.32 -15.66 -24.03
CA PRO A 192 7.22 -16.32 -23.35
C PRO A 192 7.76 -17.59 -22.70
N VAL A 193 7.66 -17.68 -21.38
CA VAL A 193 7.91 -18.93 -20.66
C VAL A 193 6.93 -19.90 -21.28
N SER A 194 7.48 -20.87 -22.02
CA SER A 194 6.73 -21.94 -22.61
C SER A 194 6.06 -22.65 -21.43
N HIS A 195 4.77 -22.41 -21.23
CA HIS A 195 3.95 -23.37 -20.48
C HIS A 195 4.10 -24.67 -21.25
N THR A 196 5.04 -25.49 -20.79
CA THR A 196 5.22 -26.85 -21.25
C THR A 196 3.89 -27.51 -20.90
N ALA A 197 3.01 -27.62 -21.90
CA ALA A 197 1.81 -28.41 -21.78
C ALA A 197 2.27 -29.77 -21.31
N HIS A 198 1.89 -30.15 -20.09
CA HIS A 198 2.05 -31.52 -19.64
C HIS A 198 1.44 -32.41 -20.73
N PRO A 199 2.20 -33.31 -21.38
CA PRO A 199 1.60 -34.27 -22.27
C PRO A 199 0.65 -35.10 -21.41
N ALA A 200 -0.63 -35.05 -21.74
CA ALA A 200 -1.63 -35.95 -21.18
C ALA A 200 -1.07 -37.37 -21.30
N SER A 201 -0.82 -37.99 -20.16
CA SER A 201 -0.29 -39.35 -20.07
C SER A 201 -1.25 -40.29 -20.77
N THR A 202 -0.85 -40.77 -21.95
CA THR A 202 -1.38 -41.96 -22.59
C THR A 202 -1.39 -43.12 -21.60
N LYS A 203 -2.55 -43.79 -21.46
CA LYS A 203 -2.75 -45.25 -21.32
C LYS A 203 -4.04 -45.53 -20.54
N ALA A 204 -5.10 -45.89 -21.26
CA ALA A 204 -6.10 -46.84 -20.78
C ALA A 204 -6.37 -47.81 -21.93
N LEU A 205 -6.29 -49.09 -21.56
CA LEU A 205 -6.39 -50.29 -22.38
C LEU A 205 -7.77 -50.45 -23.00
#